data_AF-A0A6C0BPL2-F1
#
_entry.id   AF-A0A6C0BPL2-F1
#
_cell.length_a   1.000
_cell.length_b   1.000
_cell.length_c   1.000
_cell.angle_alpha   90.00
_cell.angle_beta   90.00
_cell.angle_gamma   90.00
#
_symmetry.space_group_name_H-M   'P 1'
#
loop_
_entity.id
_entity.type
_entity.pdbx_description
1 polymer ?
#
loop_
_entity_poly.entity_id
_entity_poly.type
_entity_poly.pdbx_seq_one_letter_code
_entity_poly.pdbx_strand_id
1 'polypeptide(L)'
;GGVYAMLWTESGIDIWIFRRNTDGIPDDITKLDPDPKKWGTPDAHFDACASPEALQPMNLVINTTLSGDWAGGIYPGGQEAADKYVLDVNNNPAFADAYWLINSVQIYKHK
;
A
#
# COMPACT_ATOMS: atom_id res chain seq x y z
N GLY A 1 9.88 1.61 7.95
CA GLY A 1 9.79 1.77 6.48
C GLY A 1 10.38 0.56 5.78
N GLY A 2 10.26 0.50 4.45
CA GLY A 2 10.65 -0.67 3.68
C GLY A 2 10.35 -0.48 2.19
N VAL A 3 10.28 -1.59 1.46
CA VAL A 3 9.79 -1.64 0.08
C VAL A 3 8.51 -2.46 0.05
N TYR A 4 7.48 -1.92 -0.59
CA TYR A 4 6.31 -2.69 -1.02
C TYR A 4 6.48 -2.98 -2.50
N ALA A 5 6.44 -4.26 -2.88
CA ALA A 5 6.51 -4.68 -4.28
C ALA A 5 5.21 -5.40 -4.64
N MET A 6 4.70 -5.11 -5.84
CA MET A 6 3.50 -5.74 -6.38
C MET A 6 3.81 -6.29 -7.75
N LEU A 7 3.53 -7.57 -7.97
CA LEU A 7 3.50 -8.18 -9.29
C LEU A 7 2.05 -8.29 -9.72
N TRP A 8 1.72 -7.63 -10.82
CA TRP A 8 0.39 -7.65 -11.42
C TRP A 8 0.47 -8.40 -12.75
N THR A 9 -0.24 -9.53 -12.86
CA THR A 9 -0.33 -10.33 -14.08
C THR A 9 -1.79 -10.60 -14.44
N GLU A 10 -2.04 -11.25 -15.58
CA GLU A 10 -3.39 -11.70 -15.93
C GLU A 10 -3.91 -12.83 -15.02
N SER A 11 -3.00 -13.53 -14.33
CA SER A 11 -3.36 -14.65 -13.44
C SER A 11 -3.62 -14.20 -11.99
N GLY A 12 -3.24 -12.98 -11.62
CA GLY A 12 -3.40 -12.51 -10.25
C GLY A 12 -2.48 -11.37 -9.84
N ILE A 13 -2.51 -11.08 -8.54
CA ILE A 13 -1.68 -10.06 -7.90
C ILE A 13 -0.93 -10.71 -6.74
N ASP A 14 0.38 -10.56 -6.74
CA ASP A 14 1.25 -10.92 -5.61
C ASP A 14 1.83 -9.65 -4.97
N ILE A 15 1.90 -9.63 -3.64
CA ILE A 15 2.44 -8.49 -2.88
C ILE A 15 3.50 -8.98 -1.89
N TRP A 16 4.64 -8.29 -1.87
CA TRP A 16 5.72 -8.50 -0.89
C TRP A 16 5.98 -7.22 -0.08
N ILE A 17 6.28 -7.41 1.19
CA ILE A 17 6.64 -6.36 2.15
C ILE A 17 8.04 -6.62 2.68
N PHE A 18 9.02 -5.89 2.16
CA PHE A 18 10.41 -5.99 2.60
C PHE A 18 10.70 -4.96 3.69
N ARG A 19 10.73 -5.39 4.96
CA ARG A 19 11.04 -4.51 6.09
C ARG A 19 12.55 -4.30 6.17
N ARG A 20 12.96 -3.03 6.13
CA ARG A 20 14.38 -2.63 6.10
C ARG A 20 15.25 -3.28 7.18
N ASN A 21 14.70 -3.46 8.39
CA ASN A 21 15.48 -3.86 9.56
C ASN A 21 15.38 -5.35 9.91
N THR A 22 14.45 -6.10 9.30
CA THR A 22 14.23 -7.52 9.64
C THR A 22 14.41 -8.44 8.45
N ASP A 23 13.94 -8.02 7.28
CA ASP A 23 13.86 -8.88 6.10
C ASP A 23 15.03 -8.58 5.14
N GLY A 24 15.56 -7.35 5.21
CA GLY A 24 16.45 -6.80 4.19
C GLY A 24 15.67 -6.37 2.94
N ILE A 25 16.29 -5.56 2.08
CA ILE A 25 15.72 -5.24 0.77
C ILE A 25 16.50 -6.05 -0.27
N PRO A 26 15.82 -6.86 -1.11
CA PRO A 26 16.48 -7.61 -2.17
C PRO A 26 17.41 -6.74 -3.03
N ASP A 27 18.61 -7.27 -3.30
CA ASP A 27 19.66 -6.58 -4.05
C ASP A 27 19.21 -6.14 -5.45
N ASP A 28 18.44 -6.99 -6.12
CA ASP A 28 17.91 -6.79 -7.47
C ASP A 28 16.95 -5.59 -7.53
N ILE A 29 16.14 -5.37 -6.48
CA ILE A 29 15.33 -4.16 -6.31
C ILE A 29 16.24 -2.93 -6.19
N THR A 30 17.30 -2.99 -5.37
CA THR A 30 18.21 -1.83 -5.20
C THR A 30 19.05 -1.53 -6.44
N LYS A 31 19.25 -2.53 -7.31
CA LYS A 31 19.96 -2.41 -8.61
C LYS A 31 19.02 -2.07 -9.77
N LEU A 32 17.74 -1.85 -9.49
CA LEU A 32 16.71 -1.50 -10.48
C LEU A 32 16.47 -2.59 -11.55
N ASP A 33 16.73 -3.86 -11.19
CA ASP A 33 16.52 -5.04 -12.05
C ASP A 33 15.71 -6.11 -11.29
N PRO A 34 14.47 -5.81 -10.86
CA PRO A 34 13.70 -6.68 -9.99
C PRO A 34 13.31 -8.00 -10.67
N ASP A 35 13.51 -9.11 -9.95
CA ASP A 35 13.12 -10.46 -10.35
C ASP A 35 12.27 -11.14 -9.25
N PRO A 36 10.92 -11.04 -9.34
CA PRO A 36 10.01 -11.58 -8.34
C PRO A 36 10.18 -13.06 -8.03
N LYS A 37 10.76 -13.85 -8.96
CA LYS A 37 10.99 -15.29 -8.77
C LYS A 37 12.02 -15.56 -7.66
N LYS A 38 12.84 -14.58 -7.30
CA LYS A 38 13.87 -14.67 -6.25
C LYS A 38 13.37 -14.25 -4.86
N TRP A 39 12.16 -13.70 -4.76
CA TRP A 39 11.67 -13.08 -3.51
C TRP A 39 10.94 -14.05 -2.58
N GLY A 40 10.76 -15.30 -2.99
CA GLY A 40 10.08 -16.31 -2.18
C GLY A 40 8.57 -16.10 -2.11
N THR A 41 7.95 -16.59 -1.03
CA THR A 41 6.49 -16.54 -0.83
C THR A 41 6.02 -15.09 -0.61
N PRO A 42 4.99 -14.62 -1.34
CA PRO A 42 4.42 -13.30 -1.11
C PRO A 42 3.68 -13.21 0.24
N ASP A 43 3.62 -12.02 0.82
CA ASP A 43 2.81 -11.73 2.01
C ASP A 43 1.30 -11.82 1.71
N ALA A 44 0.92 -11.56 0.45
CA ALA A 44 -0.45 -11.72 -0.03
C ALA A 44 -0.49 -12.19 -1.49
N HIS A 45 -1.40 -13.11 -1.78
CA HIS A 45 -1.68 -13.64 -3.12
C HIS A 45 -3.18 -13.52 -3.42
N PHE A 46 -3.52 -12.92 -4.56
CA PHE A 46 -4.87 -12.78 -5.06
C PHE A 46 -4.99 -13.43 -6.43
N ASP A 47 -5.73 -14.54 -6.52
CA ASP A 47 -5.95 -15.27 -7.76
C ASP A 47 -7.06 -14.62 -8.60
N ALA A 48 -6.81 -14.44 -9.90
CA ALA A 48 -7.76 -13.86 -10.85
C ALA A 48 -8.70 -14.89 -11.51
N CYS A 49 -8.58 -16.19 -11.18
CA CYS A 49 -9.28 -17.29 -11.84
C CYS A 49 -10.80 -17.08 -11.98
N ALA A 50 -11.45 -16.43 -11.01
CA ALA A 50 -12.89 -16.20 -11.04
C ALA A 50 -13.33 -14.98 -11.88
N SER A 51 -12.44 -14.03 -12.15
CA SER A 51 -12.76 -12.81 -12.91
C SER A 51 -11.46 -12.17 -13.45
N PRO A 52 -10.84 -12.74 -14.48
CA PRO A 52 -9.64 -12.17 -15.10
C PRO A 52 -9.89 -10.74 -15.62
N GLU A 53 -11.13 -10.45 -16.04
CA GLU A 53 -11.55 -9.13 -16.49
C GLU A 53 -11.54 -8.06 -15.39
N ALA A 54 -11.52 -8.44 -14.10
CA ALA A 54 -11.36 -7.49 -13.01
C ALA A 54 -9.97 -6.83 -13.00
N LEU A 55 -8.97 -7.45 -13.63
CA LEU A 55 -7.60 -6.93 -13.71
C LEU A 55 -7.43 -6.05 -14.95
N GLN A 56 -7.70 -4.76 -14.79
CA GLN A 56 -7.56 -3.74 -15.83
C GLN A 56 -6.32 -2.88 -15.63
N PRO A 57 -5.92 -2.05 -16.62
CA PRO A 57 -4.94 -1.00 -16.40
C PRO A 57 -5.36 -0.08 -15.24
N MET A 58 -4.46 0.12 -14.28
CA MET A 58 -4.72 0.88 -13.05
C MET A 58 -3.92 2.17 -12.98
N ASN A 59 -4.40 3.12 -12.18
CA ASN A 59 -3.64 4.29 -11.75
C ASN A 59 -3.08 4.06 -10.34
N LEU A 60 -1.83 4.44 -10.11
CA LEU A 60 -1.27 4.49 -8.76
C LEU A 60 -1.85 5.69 -8.00
N VAL A 61 -2.37 5.46 -6.80
CA VAL A 61 -2.91 6.50 -5.93
C VAL A 61 -2.24 6.40 -4.56
N ILE A 62 -1.74 7.53 -4.07
CA ILE A 62 -1.24 7.68 -2.70
C ILE A 62 -2.07 8.80 -2.06
N ASN A 63 -2.78 8.48 -0.99
CA ASN A 63 -3.62 9.44 -0.29
C ASN A 63 -3.60 9.17 1.22
N THR A 64 -3.93 10.21 1.98
CA THR A 64 -4.32 10.12 3.39
C THR A 64 -5.68 10.79 3.50
N THR A 65 -6.70 10.04 3.87
CA THR A 65 -8.03 10.57 4.20
C THR A 65 -8.29 10.40 5.70
N LEU A 66 -9.14 11.23 6.26
CA LEU A 66 -9.50 11.21 7.68
C LEU A 66 -10.99 10.95 7.81
N SER A 67 -11.37 10.20 8.85
CA SER A 67 -12.76 9.79 9.06
C SER A 67 -13.31 9.03 7.84
N GLY A 68 -14.30 9.59 7.14
CA GLY A 68 -14.93 8.97 5.97
C GLY A 68 -15.58 7.62 6.25
N ASP A 69 -16.10 7.00 5.19
CA ASP A 69 -16.97 5.82 5.27
C ASP A 69 -16.41 4.69 6.14
N TRP A 70 -15.10 4.41 6.01
CA TRP A 70 -14.48 3.34 6.78
C TRP A 70 -14.00 3.83 8.15
N ALA A 71 -12.97 4.68 8.21
CA ALA A 71 -12.34 5.00 9.49
C ALA A 71 -13.30 5.74 10.44
N GLY A 72 -14.18 6.59 9.91
CA GLY A 72 -15.26 7.23 10.67
C GLY A 72 -16.34 6.24 11.08
N GLY A 73 -16.73 5.33 10.19
CA GLY A 73 -17.72 4.28 10.47
C GLY A 73 -17.35 3.34 11.62
N ILE A 74 -16.05 3.10 11.85
CA ILE A 74 -15.54 2.26 12.95
C ILE A 74 -14.99 3.06 14.14
N TYR A 75 -15.00 4.39 14.08
CA TYR A 75 -14.46 5.22 15.15
C TYR A 75 -15.32 5.09 16.42
N PRO A 76 -14.72 5.11 17.63
CA PRO A 76 -15.49 5.10 18.88
C PRO A 76 -16.44 6.30 18.96
N GLY A 77 -17.75 6.03 18.98
CA GLY A 77 -18.79 7.07 18.90
C GLY A 77 -19.30 7.36 17.48
N GLY A 78 -18.80 6.63 16.48
CA GLY A 78 -19.24 6.67 15.10
C GLY A 78 -18.74 7.88 14.30
N GLN A 79 -19.32 8.02 13.11
CA GLN A 79 -18.93 9.01 12.10
C GLN A 79 -18.89 10.44 12.64
N GLU A 80 -19.93 10.87 13.37
CA GLU A 80 -20.02 12.23 13.88
C GLU A 80 -18.90 12.56 14.89
N ALA A 81 -18.55 11.60 15.75
CA ALA A 81 -17.46 11.77 16.69
C ALA A 81 -16.09 11.87 15.99
N ALA A 82 -15.88 11.07 14.94
CA ALA A 82 -14.67 11.12 14.12
C ALA A 82 -14.52 12.46 13.40
N ASP A 83 -15.60 12.94 12.75
CA ASP A 83 -15.60 14.20 12.03
C ASP A 83 -15.34 15.38 12.97
N LYS A 84 -15.96 15.38 14.14
CA LYS A 84 -15.71 16.40 15.17
C LYS A 84 -14.25 16.38 15.64
N TYR A 85 -13.67 15.20 15.83
CA TYR A 85 -12.27 15.07 16.25
C TYR A 85 -11.32 15.65 15.19
N VAL A 86 -11.56 15.31 13.92
CA VAL A 86 -10.75 15.75 12.77
C VAL A 86 -10.89 17.27 12.52
N LEU A 87 -12.07 17.84 12.71
CA LEU A 87 -12.33 19.28 12.47
C LEU A 87 -11.87 20.19 13.62
N ASP A 88 -11.61 19.63 14.81
CA ASP A 88 -11.09 20.41 15.93
C ASP A 88 -9.60 20.71 15.75
N VAL A 89 -9.28 21.98 15.48
CA VAL A 89 -7.91 22.47 15.25
C VAL A 89 -6.95 22.19 16.41
N ASN A 90 -7.45 22.00 17.63
CA ASN A 90 -6.62 21.64 18.78
C ASN A 90 -6.06 20.21 18.66
N ASN A 91 -6.69 19.36 17.85
CA ASN A 91 -6.21 18.00 17.57
C ASN A 91 -5.19 17.95 16.42
N ASN A 92 -4.93 19.06 15.72
CA ASN A 92 -3.96 19.10 14.62
C ASN A 92 -2.59 18.48 14.96
N PRO A 93 -2.00 18.71 16.15
CA PRO A 93 -0.73 18.09 16.52
C PRO A 93 -0.75 16.55 16.53
N ALA A 94 -1.92 15.92 16.70
CA ALA A 94 -2.06 14.46 16.66
C ALA A 94 -1.81 13.88 15.25
N PHE A 95 -1.88 14.70 14.21
CA PHE A 95 -1.64 14.30 12.82
C PHE A 95 -0.22 14.63 12.34
N ALA A 96 0.70 15.04 13.23
CA ALA A 96 2.06 15.43 12.86
C ALA A 96 2.82 14.31 12.11
N ASP A 97 2.56 13.05 12.45
CA ASP A 97 3.17 11.88 11.82
C ASP A 97 2.34 11.28 10.67
N ALA A 98 1.21 11.90 10.30
CA ALA A 98 0.32 11.44 9.24
C ALA A 98 0.80 11.87 7.84
N TYR A 99 2.04 11.52 7.49
CA TYR A 99 2.67 11.88 6.22
C TYR A 99 3.39 10.70 5.54
N TRP A 100 3.64 10.84 4.24
CA TRP A 100 4.43 9.89 3.48
C TRP A 100 5.82 10.46 3.20
N LEU A 101 6.87 9.69 3.51
CA LEU A 101 8.23 9.97 3.04
C LEU A 101 8.63 8.89 2.04
N ILE A 102 8.49 9.21 0.75
CA ILE A 102 8.66 8.25 -0.35
C ILE A 102 10.01 8.47 -0.98
N ASN A 103 10.90 7.47 -0.87
CA ASN A 103 12.21 7.53 -1.52
C ASN A 103 12.13 7.39 -3.04
N SER A 104 11.27 6.48 -3.52
CA SER A 104 11.08 6.23 -4.96
C SER A 104 9.79 5.47 -5.22
N VAL A 105 9.21 5.69 -6.40
CA VAL A 105 8.20 4.83 -7.00
C VAL A 105 8.75 4.39 -8.36
N GLN A 106 8.76 3.09 -8.62
CA GLN A 106 9.28 2.53 -9.86
C GLN A 106 8.28 1.52 -10.41
N ILE A 107 7.99 1.63 -11.71
CA ILE A 107 7.06 0.76 -12.42
C ILE A 107 7.84 0.07 -13.52
N TYR A 108 7.81 -1.26 -13.51
CA TYR A 108 8.48 -2.11 -14.47
C TYR A 108 7.42 -2.82 -15.31
N LYS A 109 7.72 -3.04 -16.59
CA LYS A 109 6.93 -3.91 -17.44
C LYS A 109 7.75 -5.17 -17.69
N HIS A 110 7.17 -6.32 -17.36
CA HIS A 110 7.76 -7.59 -17.75
C HIS A 110 7.80 -7.65 -19.29
N LYS A 111 8.97 -7.94 -19.86
CA LYS A 111 9.09 -8.27 -21.28
C LYS A 111 8.61 -9.69 -21.51
#